data_AF-A0A0F9VJT8-F1
#
_entry.id   AF-A0A0F9VJT8-F1
#
_cell.length_a   1.000
_cell.length_b   1.000
_cell.length_c   1.000
_cell.angle_alpha   90.00
_cell.angle_beta   90.00
_cell.angle_gamma   90.00
#
_symmetry.space_group_name_H-M   'P 1'
#
loop_
_entity.id
_entity.type
_entity.pdbx_description
1 polymer ?
#
loop_
_entity_poly.entity_id
_entity_poly.type
_entity_poly.pdbx_seq_one_letter_code
_entity_poly.pdbx_strand_id
1 'polypeptide(L)'
;MHLVLTYFHGIQGPSVLLSYPDEKLEEDLINRLKKFFDLDIDETFFEIVLITKKKKIVNFHFEVDSEWARGKKEFVMLSLIMKKEYESELVYAFLVDTSYKILKTENIYKAFYKDDEFHDNDIEIDANYEHIKKVLFNSLNSLIERIEDKIKGINKKEPFPFSK
;
A
#
# COMPACT_ATOMS: atom_id res chain seq x y z
N MET A 1 8.95 -0.43 -7.85
CA MET A 1 8.25 -0.91 -6.63
C MET A 1 6.77 -0.92 -6.95
N HIS A 2 5.95 -1.70 -6.26
CA HIS A 2 4.49 -1.59 -6.37
C HIS A 2 3.88 -1.35 -5.00
N LEU A 3 3.00 -0.36 -4.89
CA LEU A 3 2.20 -0.10 -3.72
C LEU A 3 0.76 -0.55 -4.01
N VAL A 4 0.23 -1.43 -3.17
CA VAL A 4 -1.09 -2.02 -3.35
C VAL A 4 -1.94 -1.71 -2.15
N LEU A 5 -3.17 -1.27 -2.38
CA LEU A 5 -4.19 -1.12 -1.35
C LEU A 5 -5.21 -2.24 -1.50
N THR A 6 -5.27 -3.08 -0.48
CA THR A 6 -6.27 -4.15 -0.34
C THR A 6 -7.22 -3.82 0.80
N TYR A 7 -8.45 -4.28 0.70
CA TYR A 7 -9.47 -4.11 1.73
C TYR A 7 -10.32 -5.37 1.85
N PHE A 8 -10.97 -5.55 3.00
CA PHE A 8 -11.90 -6.64 3.21
C PHE A 8 -13.32 -6.22 2.84
N HIS A 9 -13.83 -6.69 1.70
CA HIS A 9 -15.22 -6.47 1.32
C HIS A 9 -16.14 -7.46 2.06
N GLY A 10 -17.18 -6.98 2.73
CA GLY A 10 -18.06 -7.84 3.57
C GLY A 10 -18.74 -8.99 2.82
N ILE A 11 -19.05 -8.81 1.53
CA ILE A 11 -19.65 -9.84 0.67
C ILE A 11 -18.61 -10.64 -0.13
N GLN A 12 -17.69 -9.97 -0.83
CA GLN A 12 -16.74 -10.59 -1.75
C GLN A 12 -15.47 -11.14 -1.05
N GLY A 13 -15.22 -10.74 0.20
CA GLY A 13 -13.99 -11.00 0.93
C GLY A 13 -12.84 -10.04 0.55
N PRO A 14 -11.58 -10.42 0.79
CA PRO A 14 -10.43 -9.58 0.47
C PRO A 14 -10.32 -9.23 -1.02
N SER A 15 -10.22 -7.94 -1.31
CA SER A 15 -10.14 -7.40 -2.67
C SER A 15 -9.03 -6.36 -2.79
N VAL A 16 -8.43 -6.28 -3.98
CA VAL A 16 -7.47 -5.22 -4.32
C VAL A 16 -8.28 -4.06 -4.84
N LEU A 17 -8.21 -2.91 -4.18
CA LEU A 17 -8.86 -1.69 -4.67
C LEU A 17 -8.03 -1.04 -5.77
N LEU A 18 -6.74 -0.84 -5.48
CA LEU A 18 -5.81 -0.09 -6.32
C LEU A 18 -4.40 -0.64 -6.20
N SER A 19 -3.66 -0.59 -7.29
CA SER A 19 -2.22 -0.80 -7.32
C SER A 19 -1.53 0.32 -8.09
N TYR A 20 -0.36 0.75 -7.61
CA TYR A 20 0.48 1.72 -8.29
C TYR A 20 1.93 1.21 -8.39
N PRO A 21 2.60 1.28 -9.55
CA PRO A 21 2.08 1.69 -10.86
C PRO A 21 0.90 0.81 -11.32
N ASP A 22 0.11 1.32 -12.27
CA ASP A 22 -1.08 0.66 -12.84
C ASP A 22 -0.72 -0.53 -13.76
N GLU A 23 0.45 -1.12 -13.53
CA GLU A 23 0.93 -2.31 -14.20
C GLU A 23 0.20 -3.52 -13.62
N LYS A 24 -0.25 -4.42 -14.51
CA LYS A 24 -0.95 -5.64 -14.09
C LYS A 24 -0.03 -6.50 -13.22
N LEU A 25 -0.38 -6.63 -11.94
CA LEU A 25 0.27 -7.56 -11.03
C LEU A 25 0.03 -9.01 -11.47
N GLU A 26 1.01 -9.87 -11.20
CA GLU A 26 0.88 -11.31 -11.44
C GLU A 26 -0.30 -11.87 -10.62
N GLU A 27 -1.14 -12.70 -11.22
CA GLU A 27 -2.37 -13.20 -10.58
C GLU A 27 -2.08 -13.97 -9.29
N ASP A 28 -0.99 -14.75 -9.25
CA ASP A 28 -0.58 -15.45 -8.05
C ASP A 28 -0.17 -14.50 -6.91
N LEU A 29 0.35 -13.32 -7.24
CA LEU A 29 0.70 -12.29 -6.28
C LEU A 29 -0.57 -11.62 -5.71
N ILE A 30 -1.54 -11.32 -6.56
CA ILE A 30 -2.87 -10.82 -6.15
C ILE A 30 -3.54 -11.82 -5.21
N ASN A 31 -3.56 -13.10 -5.59
CA ASN A 31 -4.15 -14.17 -4.77
C ASN A 31 -3.43 -14.34 -3.43
N ARG A 32 -2.10 -14.08 -3.37
CA ARG A 32 -1.36 -14.07 -2.10
C ARG A 32 -1.72 -12.88 -1.22
N LEU A 33 -1.82 -11.67 -1.79
CA LEU A 33 -2.21 -10.47 -1.05
C LEU A 33 -3.59 -10.63 -0.39
N LYS A 34 -4.54 -11.24 -1.10
CA LYS A 34 -5.86 -11.55 -0.55
C LYS A 34 -5.80 -12.50 0.65
N LYS A 35 -4.97 -13.55 0.55
CA LYS A 35 -4.77 -14.53 1.64
C LYS A 35 -4.09 -13.96 2.88
N PHE A 36 -3.47 -12.77 2.81
CA PHE A 36 -2.86 -12.16 3.99
C PHE A 36 -3.89 -11.72 5.03
N PHE A 37 -5.15 -11.53 4.62
CA PHE A 37 -6.27 -11.25 5.52
C PHE A 37 -6.68 -12.48 6.34
N ASP A 38 -6.35 -13.69 5.87
CA ASP A 38 -6.65 -14.95 6.56
C ASP A 38 -5.51 -15.36 7.51
N LEU A 39 -4.38 -14.63 7.50
CA LEU A 39 -3.26 -14.92 8.38
C LEU A 39 -3.57 -14.38 9.78
N ASP A 40 -3.43 -15.24 10.78
CA ASP A 40 -3.54 -14.89 12.19
C ASP A 40 -2.26 -14.15 12.63
N ILE A 41 -2.17 -12.87 12.25
CA ILE A 41 -1.05 -11.98 12.56
C ILE A 41 -1.55 -10.88 13.48
N ASP A 42 -1.13 -10.95 14.74
CA ASP A 42 -1.46 -9.95 15.78
C ASP A 42 -0.73 -8.60 15.57
N GLU A 43 0.17 -8.51 14.59
CA GLU A 43 1.00 -7.33 14.31
C GLU A 43 0.47 -6.50 13.14
N THR A 44 0.38 -5.19 13.35
CA THR A 44 -0.03 -4.22 12.30
C THR A 44 0.94 -4.13 11.12
N PHE A 45 2.20 -4.48 11.35
CA PHE A 45 3.28 -4.42 10.36
C PHE A 45 4.00 -5.76 10.27
N PHE A 46 4.11 -6.31 9.07
CA PHE A 46 4.78 -7.58 8.84
C PHE A 46 5.36 -7.70 7.43
N GLU A 47 6.33 -8.61 7.28
CA GLU A 47 7.07 -8.80 6.04
C GLU A 47 6.96 -10.24 5.54
N ILE A 48 6.79 -10.41 4.23
CA ILE A 48 6.77 -11.71 3.57
C ILE A 48 7.82 -11.72 2.46
N VAL A 49 8.75 -12.68 2.53
CA VAL A 49 9.83 -12.83 1.55
C VAL A 49 9.50 -13.97 0.60
N LEU A 50 9.32 -13.64 -0.68
CA LEU A 50 9.11 -14.60 -1.76
C LEU A 50 10.46 -14.96 -2.39
N ILE A 51 11.17 -15.92 -1.78
CA ILE A 51 12.53 -16.33 -2.16
C ILE A 51 12.63 -16.67 -3.66
N THR A 52 11.74 -17.52 -4.16
CA THR A 52 11.75 -17.98 -5.56
C THR A 52 11.46 -16.86 -6.56
N LYS A 53 10.72 -15.82 -6.14
CA LYS A 53 10.40 -14.66 -6.97
C LYS A 53 11.37 -13.50 -6.79
N LYS A 54 12.31 -13.59 -5.83
CA LYS A 54 13.21 -12.50 -5.43
C LYS A 54 12.44 -11.19 -5.16
N LYS A 55 11.32 -11.32 -4.46
CA LYS A 55 10.45 -10.20 -4.07
C LYS A 55 10.26 -10.21 -2.55
N LYS A 56 10.23 -9.03 -1.96
CA LYS A 56 9.81 -8.78 -0.59
C LYS A 56 8.50 -8.02 -0.62
N ILE A 57 7.55 -8.40 0.21
CA ILE A 57 6.29 -7.69 0.42
C ILE A 57 6.28 -7.23 1.86
N VAL A 58 6.09 -5.93 2.05
CA VAL A 58 5.96 -5.33 3.37
C VAL A 58 4.55 -4.81 3.52
N ASN A 59 3.86 -5.27 4.54
CA ASN A 59 2.45 -5.01 4.76
C ASN A 59 2.26 -4.13 5.99
N PHE A 60 1.30 -3.23 5.91
CA PHE A 60 0.80 -2.44 7.02
C PHE A 60 -0.72 -2.43 6.97
N HIS A 61 -1.37 -3.02 7.98
CA HIS A 61 -2.83 -3.03 8.07
C HIS A 61 -3.33 -1.97 9.06
N PHE A 62 -4.53 -1.44 8.78
CA PHE A 62 -5.20 -0.41 9.56
C PHE A 62 -6.70 -0.46 9.33
N GLU A 63 -7.46 0.23 10.17
CA GLU A 63 -8.92 0.30 10.05
C GLU A 63 -9.35 1.69 9.57
N VAL A 64 -10.39 1.72 8.75
CA VAL A 64 -11.06 2.96 8.30
C VAL A 64 -12.48 2.95 8.87
N ASP A 65 -12.88 4.03 9.54
CA ASP A 65 -14.26 4.18 9.99
C ASP A 65 -15.21 4.25 8.78
N SER A 66 -16.28 3.46 8.81
CA SER A 66 -17.21 3.30 7.69
C SER A 66 -18.62 3.10 8.17
N GLU A 67 -19.55 3.91 7.71
CA GLU A 67 -20.97 3.72 8.04
C GLU A 67 -21.58 2.54 7.28
N TRP A 68 -20.92 2.06 6.22
CA TRP A 68 -21.41 0.98 5.36
C TRP A 68 -20.90 -0.40 5.81
N ALA A 69 -19.83 -0.44 6.61
CA ALA A 69 -19.30 -1.67 7.19
C ALA A 69 -20.15 -2.26 8.31
N ARG A 70 -20.28 -3.59 8.34
CA ARG A 70 -20.81 -4.33 9.48
C ARG A 70 -19.81 -4.28 10.63
N GLY A 71 -20.02 -3.39 11.59
CA GLY A 71 -19.09 -3.10 12.69
C GLY A 71 -18.49 -1.70 12.65
N LYS A 72 -18.94 -0.88 11.69
CA LYS A 72 -18.53 0.52 11.48
C LYS A 72 -17.08 0.73 11.08
N LYS A 73 -16.38 -0.34 10.67
CA LYS A 73 -14.97 -0.30 10.29
C LYS A 73 -14.65 -1.20 9.11
N GLU A 74 -13.84 -0.70 8.21
CA GLU A 74 -13.25 -1.44 7.09
C GLU A 74 -11.84 -1.86 7.47
N PHE A 75 -11.50 -3.10 7.20
CA PHE A 75 -10.14 -3.59 7.38
C PHE A 75 -9.35 -3.40 6.09
N VAL A 76 -8.25 -2.66 6.15
CA VAL A 76 -7.48 -2.19 4.99
C VAL A 76 -6.01 -2.52 5.17
N MET A 77 -5.32 -2.84 4.08
CA MET A 77 -3.90 -3.19 4.09
C MET A 77 -3.17 -2.49 2.94
N LEU A 78 -2.09 -1.80 3.28
CA LEU A 78 -1.11 -1.31 2.32
C LEU A 78 0.02 -2.32 2.19
N SER A 79 0.33 -2.72 0.96
CA SER A 79 1.38 -3.69 0.65
C SER A 79 2.40 -3.07 -0.31
N LEU A 80 3.65 -2.93 0.15
CA LEU A 80 4.77 -2.48 -0.69
C LEU A 80 5.58 -3.68 -1.19
N ILE A 81 5.59 -3.87 -2.50
CA ILE A 81 6.26 -4.96 -3.21
C ILE A 81 7.56 -4.44 -3.82
N MET A 82 8.67 -5.05 -3.44
CA MET A 82 10.02 -4.60 -3.80
C MET A 82 10.91 -5.76 -4.23
N LYS A 83 11.85 -5.48 -5.15
CA LYS A 83 12.91 -6.42 -5.56
C LYS A 83 14.18 -6.27 -4.73
N LYS A 84 14.43 -5.07 -4.21
CA LYS A 84 15.58 -4.74 -3.36
C LYS A 84 15.09 -4.60 -1.93
N GLU A 85 15.96 -4.94 -0.99
CA GLU A 85 15.72 -4.70 0.42
C GLU A 85 16.09 -3.26 0.78
N TYR A 86 15.27 -2.67 1.63
CA TYR A 86 15.47 -1.34 2.20
C TYR A 86 15.26 -1.44 3.72
N GLU A 87 15.77 -0.46 4.45
CA GLU A 87 15.61 -0.35 5.91
C GLU A 87 14.13 -0.45 6.29
N SER A 88 13.77 -1.40 7.17
CA SER A 88 12.37 -1.62 7.57
C SER A 88 11.75 -0.37 8.21
N GLU A 89 12.54 0.42 8.95
CA GLU A 89 12.09 1.69 9.53
C GLU A 89 11.64 2.71 8.46
N LEU A 90 12.39 2.80 7.35
CA LEU A 90 12.04 3.69 6.24
C LEU A 90 10.71 3.27 5.60
N VAL A 91 10.54 1.95 5.40
CA VAL A 91 9.33 1.39 4.79
C VAL A 91 8.13 1.52 5.73
N TYR A 92 8.31 1.23 7.02
CA TYR A 92 7.29 1.40 8.05
C TYR A 92 6.81 2.86 8.11
N ALA A 93 7.74 3.81 8.25
CA ALA A 93 7.41 5.23 8.30
C ALA A 93 6.66 5.69 7.03
N PHE A 94 7.06 5.18 5.86
CA PHE A 94 6.38 5.43 4.60
C PHE A 94 4.94 4.89 4.58
N LEU A 95 4.73 3.63 5.00
CA LEU A 95 3.40 3.01 5.00
C LEU A 95 2.46 3.68 6.01
N VAL A 96 2.98 4.03 7.18
CA VAL A 96 2.24 4.77 8.21
C VAL A 96 1.86 6.17 7.73
N ASP A 97 2.79 6.94 7.15
CA ASP A 97 2.47 8.26 6.58
C ASP A 97 1.43 8.16 5.46
N THR A 98 1.52 7.12 4.63
CA THR A 98 0.57 6.87 3.55
C THR A 98 -0.82 6.52 4.10
N SER A 99 -0.93 5.68 5.13
CA SER A 99 -2.21 5.35 5.75
C SER A 99 -2.85 6.57 6.41
N TYR A 100 -2.07 7.41 7.10
CA TYR A 100 -2.57 8.66 7.67
C TYR A 100 -3.11 9.63 6.61
N LYS A 101 -2.49 9.70 5.42
CA LYS A 101 -3.00 10.52 4.31
C LYS A 101 -4.35 10.01 3.82
N ILE A 102 -4.56 8.69 3.78
CA ILE A 102 -5.85 8.08 3.42
C ILE A 102 -6.89 8.37 4.52
N LEU A 103 -6.55 8.15 5.79
CA LEU A 103 -7.46 8.31 6.94
C LEU A 103 -7.90 9.75 7.20
N LYS A 104 -7.17 10.75 6.71
CA LYS A 104 -7.53 12.17 6.85
C LYS A 104 -8.67 12.60 5.94
N THR A 105 -9.07 11.76 4.98
CA THR A 105 -10.13 12.09 4.03
C THR A 105 -11.46 11.61 4.57
N GLU A 106 -12.40 12.54 4.69
CA GLU A 106 -13.76 12.25 5.14
C GLU A 106 -14.46 11.30 4.14
N ASN A 107 -15.26 10.37 4.66
CA ASN A 107 -16.00 9.38 3.88
C ASN A 107 -15.13 8.52 2.93
N ILE A 108 -13.82 8.41 3.18
CA ILE A 108 -12.89 7.69 2.30
C ILE A 108 -13.28 6.23 2.09
N TYR A 109 -13.99 5.63 3.04
CA TYR A 109 -14.53 4.27 2.95
C TYR A 109 -15.43 4.05 1.73
N LYS A 110 -16.12 5.10 1.25
CA LYS A 110 -16.97 5.01 0.05
C LYS A 110 -16.21 4.55 -1.18
N ALA A 111 -14.91 4.86 -1.28
CA ALA A 111 -14.07 4.41 -2.39
C ALA A 111 -14.03 2.87 -2.52
N PHE A 112 -14.22 2.13 -1.41
CA PHE A 112 -14.18 0.67 -1.41
C PHE A 112 -15.36 0.02 -2.13
N TYR A 113 -16.40 0.78 -2.43
CA TYR A 113 -17.63 0.32 -3.07
C TYR A 113 -17.73 0.79 -4.53
N LYS A 114 -16.60 1.17 -5.13
CA LYS A 114 -16.50 1.65 -6.52
C LYS A 114 -17.12 0.72 -7.56
N ASP A 115 -17.05 -0.58 -7.30
CA ASP A 115 -17.50 -1.65 -8.20
C ASP A 115 -18.81 -2.32 -7.72
N ASP A 116 -19.45 -1.79 -6.68
CA ASP A 116 -20.69 -2.34 -6.14
C ASP A 116 -21.91 -1.76 -6.87
N GLU A 117 -22.77 -2.66 -7.37
CA GLU A 117 -23.98 -2.30 -8.13
C GLU A 117 -25.04 -1.54 -7.30
N PHE A 118 -24.91 -1.51 -5.97
CA PHE A 118 -25.94 -0.97 -5.07
C PHE A 118 -25.81 0.53 -4.77
N HIS A 119 -24.71 1.17 -5.19
CA HIS A 119 -24.41 2.57 -4.87
C HIS A 119 -24.36 3.50 -6.09
N ASP A 120 -25.11 3.15 -7.14
CA ASP A 120 -25.20 3.94 -8.37
C ASP A 120 -25.48 5.43 -8.10
N ASN A 121 -24.62 6.29 -8.63
CA ASN A 121 -24.65 7.77 -8.61
C ASN A 121 -24.15 8.50 -7.35
N ASP A 122 -23.48 7.84 -6.39
CA ASP A 122 -22.76 8.57 -5.35
C ASP A 122 -21.42 9.12 -5.89
N ILE A 123 -21.41 10.42 -6.22
CA ILE A 123 -20.23 11.13 -6.75
C ILE A 123 -19.03 11.05 -5.79
N GLU A 124 -19.28 10.89 -4.49
CA GLU A 124 -18.20 10.77 -3.50
C GLU A 124 -17.42 9.46 -3.66
N ILE A 125 -18.02 8.40 -4.21
CA ILE A 125 -17.32 7.13 -4.48
C ILE A 125 -16.17 7.37 -5.47
N ASP A 126 -16.49 7.96 -6.63
CA ASP A 126 -15.49 8.24 -7.66
C ASP A 126 -14.46 9.28 -7.19
N ALA A 127 -14.91 10.31 -6.47
CA ALA A 127 -14.03 11.34 -5.92
C ALA A 127 -13.03 10.76 -4.90
N ASN A 128 -13.51 9.90 -3.98
CA ASN A 128 -12.67 9.26 -2.97
C ASN A 128 -11.75 8.20 -3.58
N TYR A 129 -12.22 7.45 -4.59
CA TYR A 129 -11.38 6.51 -5.34
C TYR A 129 -10.20 7.23 -6.01
N GLU A 130 -10.47 8.32 -6.73
CA GLU A 130 -9.43 9.14 -7.36
C GLU A 130 -8.52 9.82 -6.34
N HIS A 131 -9.05 10.17 -5.16
CA HIS A 131 -8.25 10.69 -4.06
C HIS A 131 -7.23 9.65 -3.56
N ILE A 132 -7.67 8.41 -3.27
CA ILE A 132 -6.77 7.32 -2.87
C ILE A 132 -5.71 7.10 -3.94
N LYS A 133 -6.11 7.05 -5.22
CA LYS A 133 -5.18 6.87 -6.35
C LYS A 133 -4.08 7.93 -6.35
N LYS A 134 -4.42 9.21 -6.14
CA LYS A 134 -3.45 10.31 -6.02
C LYS A 134 -2.55 10.16 -4.80
N VAL A 135 -3.09 9.74 -3.65
CA VAL A 135 -2.30 9.52 -2.42
C VAL A 135 -1.25 8.42 -2.65
N LEU A 136 -1.64 7.29 -3.25
CA LEU A 136 -0.73 6.18 -3.55
C LEU A 136 0.36 6.60 -4.54
N PHE A 137 -0.01 7.30 -5.62
CA PHE A 137 0.91 7.84 -6.62
C PHE A 137 1.96 8.77 -5.98
N ASN A 138 1.49 9.80 -5.28
CA ASN A 138 2.36 10.82 -4.68
C ASN A 138 3.30 10.21 -3.63
N SER A 139 2.76 9.30 -2.80
CA SER A 139 3.53 8.70 -1.72
C SER A 139 4.61 7.75 -2.27
N LEU A 140 4.29 6.90 -3.25
CA LEU A 140 5.27 5.99 -3.82
C LEU A 140 6.38 6.75 -4.57
N ASN A 141 6.02 7.78 -5.34
CA ASN A 141 7.02 8.60 -6.04
C ASN A 141 7.94 9.32 -5.05
N SER A 142 7.39 9.89 -3.98
CA SER A 142 8.20 10.53 -2.93
C SER A 142 9.15 9.55 -2.24
N LEU A 143 8.73 8.30 -2.01
CA LEU A 143 9.62 7.26 -1.48
C LEU A 143 10.77 6.95 -2.46
N ILE A 144 10.45 6.78 -3.74
CA ILE A 144 11.44 6.50 -4.79
C ILE A 144 12.47 7.62 -4.86
N GLU A 145 12.04 8.88 -4.90
CA GLU A 145 12.92 10.05 -4.92
C GLU A 145 13.87 10.07 -3.70
N ARG A 146 13.33 9.86 -2.49
CA ARG A 146 14.14 9.82 -1.25
C ARG A 146 15.19 8.71 -1.27
N ILE A 147 14.84 7.54 -1.81
CA ILE A 147 15.76 6.41 -1.96
C ILE A 147 16.86 6.75 -2.96
N GLU A 148 16.50 7.33 -4.11
CA GLU A 148 17.47 7.74 -5.13
C GLU A 148 18.43 8.82 -4.62
N ASP A 149 17.93 9.79 -3.86
CA ASP A 149 18.76 10.85 -3.28
C ASP A 149 19.73 10.31 -2.23
N LYS A 150 19.29 9.38 -1.37
CA LYS A 150 20.19 8.66 -0.44
C LYS A 150 21.29 7.93 -1.22
N ILE A 151 20.96 7.23 -2.30
CA ILE A 151 21.94 6.49 -3.12
C ILE A 151 22.93 7.44 -3.79
N LYS A 152 22.45 8.55 -4.38
CA LYS A 152 23.31 9.58 -5.00
C LYS A 152 24.21 10.27 -3.98
N GLY A 153 23.71 10.54 -2.77
CA GLY A 153 24.47 11.11 -1.66
C GLY A 153 25.58 10.17 -1.15
N ILE A 154 25.32 8.86 -1.14
CA ILE A 154 26.33 7.84 -0.80
C ILE A 154 27.42 7.77 -1.88
N ASN A 155 27.05 7.85 -3.16
CA ASN A 155 28.00 7.81 -4.29
C ASN A 155 28.83 9.11 -4.45
N LYS A 156 28.51 10.18 -3.70
CA LYS A 156 29.32 11.41 -3.65
C LYS A 156 30.40 11.40 -2.57
N LYS A 157 30.58 10.31 -1.80
CA LYS A 157 31.77 10.15 -0.97
C LYS A 157 32.97 9.95 -1.90
N GLU A 158 33.73 11.02 -2.11
CA GLU A 158 34.98 11.04 -2.87
C GLU A 158 35.90 9.88 -2.45
N PRO A 159 36.69 9.31 -3.38
CA PRO A 159 37.68 8.30 -3.04
C PRO A 159 38.62 8.87 -1.96
N PHE A 160 38.79 8.12 -0.88
CA PHE A 160 39.67 8.46 0.23
C PHE A 160 41.05 8.94 -0.26
N PRO A 161 41.55 10.09 0.21
CA PRO A 161 42.79 10.70 -0.28
C PRO A 161 44.04 10.08 0.35
N PHE A 162 44.13 8.75 0.42
CA PHE A 162 45.32 8.04 0.85
C PHE A 162 45.54 6.77 0.01
N SER A 163 45.90 6.99 -1.24
CA SER A 163 46.65 6.01 -2.04
C SER A 163 47.73 6.74 -2.85
N LYS A 164 48.80 7.09 -2.14
CA LYS A 164 50.16 7.21 -2.68
C LYS A 164 51.11 6.52 -1.73
#